data_AF-A0A9J6G9J7-F1
#
_entry.id   AF-A0A9J6G9J7-F1
#
_cell.length_a   1.000
_cell.length_b   1.000
_cell.length_c   1.000
_cell.angle_alpha   90.00
_cell.angle_beta   90.00
_cell.angle_gamma   90.00
#
_symmetry.space_group_name_H-M   'P 1'
#
loop_
_entity.id
_entity.type
_entity.pdbx_description
1 polymer ?
#
loop_
_entity_poly.entity_id
_entity_poly.type
_entity_poly.pdbx_seq_one_letter_code
_entity_poly.pdbx_strand_id
1 'polypeptide(L)'
;MLPAPLTPETAASLKKRIEELEGQLQASERRVRLVQKQKMKAIQEKETLKKQMHRFLAPDQLKSMEKHTMRGTPWTAATIQKSLKLRLSCGSRGYNIVRELTAPFPSEGNIQRHVENYKFSPRVLSEVLQSLAVKACAICQFS
;
A
#
# COMPACT_ATOMS: atom_id res chain seq x y z
N MET A 1 65.28 -19.04 -3.04
CA MET A 1 65.47 -17.74 -3.70
C MET A 1 64.85 -16.68 -2.84
N LEU A 2 65.66 -15.82 -2.21
CA LEU A 2 65.17 -14.65 -1.48
C LEU A 2 64.68 -13.62 -2.53
N PRO A 3 63.52 -12.97 -2.34
CA PRO A 3 63.07 -11.93 -3.25
C PRO A 3 64.11 -10.82 -3.33
N ALA A 4 64.34 -10.30 -4.53
CA ALA A 4 65.29 -9.22 -4.78
C ALA A 4 64.98 -8.01 -3.87
N PRO A 5 66.00 -7.32 -3.32
CA PRO A 5 65.79 -6.16 -2.46
C PRO A 5 64.97 -5.10 -3.19
N LEU A 6 63.95 -4.58 -2.51
CA LEU A 6 63.12 -3.49 -3.03
C LEU A 6 64.00 -2.28 -3.35
N THR A 7 63.92 -1.78 -4.59
CA THR A 7 64.61 -0.55 -4.97
C THR A 7 63.95 0.65 -4.27
N PRO A 8 64.70 1.70 -3.94
CA PRO A 8 64.15 2.89 -3.27
C PRO A 8 62.96 3.52 -4.01
N GLU A 9 62.99 3.50 -5.35
CA GLU A 9 61.92 4.02 -6.21
C GLU A 9 60.63 3.19 -6.10
N THR A 10 60.74 1.85 -6.07
CA THR A 10 59.56 0.97 -5.92
C THR A 10 58.97 1.10 -4.52
N ALA A 11 59.80 1.24 -3.48
CA ALA A 11 59.35 1.51 -2.12
C ALA A 11 58.60 2.85 -1.99
N ALA A 12 59.08 3.92 -2.64
CA ALA A 12 58.42 5.22 -2.64
C ALA A 12 57.07 5.19 -3.40
N SER A 13 57.02 4.52 -4.55
CA SER A 13 55.79 4.34 -5.33
C SER A 13 54.72 3.56 -4.55
N LEU A 14 55.12 2.49 -3.85
CA LEU A 14 54.22 1.71 -2.99
C LEU A 14 53.67 2.54 -1.82
N LYS A 15 54.51 3.34 -1.16
CA LYS A 15 54.06 4.25 -0.08
C LYS A 15 52.99 5.23 -0.56
N LYS A 16 53.22 5.86 -1.72
CA LYS A 16 52.24 6.78 -2.33
C LYS A 16 50.92 6.08 -2.64
N ARG A 17 50.98 4.82 -3.11
CA ARG A 17 49.78 4.03 -3.42
C ARG A 17 49.01 3.64 -2.15
N ILE A 18 49.71 3.31 -1.06
CA ILE A 18 49.09 3.01 0.24
C ILE A 18 48.30 4.23 0.73
N GLU A 19 48.93 5.40 0.74
CA GLU A 19 48.28 6.65 1.17
C GLU A 19 47.05 6.99 0.32
N GLU A 20 47.14 6.80 -1.00
CA GLU A 20 46.00 6.97 -1.91
C GLU A 20 44.85 5.99 -1.58
N LEU A 21 45.16 4.71 -1.36
CA LEU A 21 44.17 3.68 -1.03
C LEU A 21 43.52 3.94 0.34
N GLU A 22 44.28 4.38 1.32
CA GLU A 22 43.77 4.79 2.64
C GLU A 22 42.80 5.96 2.52
N GLY A 23 43.14 6.97 1.70
CA GLY A 23 42.25 8.09 1.39
C GLY A 23 40.95 7.65 0.70
N GLN A 24 41.05 6.73 -0.27
CA GLN A 24 39.88 6.17 -0.95
C GLN A 24 38.99 5.36 -0.01
N LEU A 25 39.59 4.55 0.88
CA LEU A 25 38.90 3.77 1.89
C LEU A 25 38.12 4.70 2.83
N GLN A 26 38.78 5.72 3.37
CA GLN A 26 38.16 6.69 4.28
C GLN A 26 37.00 7.43 3.60
N ALA A 27 37.16 7.84 2.34
CA ALA A 27 36.09 8.47 1.58
C ALA A 27 34.91 7.51 1.34
N SER A 28 35.18 6.23 1.07
CA SER A 28 34.16 5.20 0.90
C SER A 28 33.38 4.94 2.18
N GLU A 29 34.06 4.81 3.32
CA GLU A 29 33.42 4.64 4.62
C GLU A 29 32.50 5.80 4.98
N ARG A 30 32.93 7.05 4.71
CA ARG A 30 32.10 8.24 4.92
C ARG A 30 30.83 8.18 4.05
N ARG A 31 30.94 7.78 2.78
CA ARG A 31 29.78 7.60 1.88
C ARG A 31 28.84 6.52 2.39
N VAL A 32 29.37 5.37 2.82
CA VAL A 32 28.56 4.27 3.37
C VAL A 32 27.79 4.73 4.61
N ARG A 33 28.44 5.42 5.54
CA ARG A 33 27.78 5.96 6.75
C ARG A 33 26.66 6.94 6.39
N LEU A 34 26.89 7.82 5.42
CA LEU A 34 25.88 8.77 4.96
C LEU A 34 24.66 8.06 4.35
N VAL A 35 24.89 7.11 3.44
CA VAL A 35 23.82 6.34 2.80
C VAL A 35 23.05 5.51 3.82
N GLN A 36 23.72 4.91 4.80
CA GLN A 36 23.07 4.19 5.89
C GLN A 36 22.16 5.12 6.71
N LYS A 37 22.63 6.32 7.06
CA LYS A 37 21.82 7.32 7.78
C LYS A 37 20.59 7.74 6.98
N GLN A 38 20.76 8.00 5.69
CA GLN A 38 19.66 8.34 4.78
C GLN A 38 18.65 7.19 4.66
N LYS A 39 19.13 5.95 4.51
CA LYS A 39 18.28 4.75 4.47
C LYS A 39 17.46 4.60 5.74
N MET A 40 18.07 4.77 6.92
CA MET A 40 17.34 4.67 8.19
C MET A 40 16.28 5.77 8.31
N LYS A 41 16.59 6.99 7.90
CA LYS A 41 15.62 8.10 7.86
C LYS A 41 14.45 7.78 6.93
N ALA A 42 14.72 7.31 5.71
CA ALA A 42 13.68 6.94 4.75
C ALA A 42 12.79 5.77 5.24
N ILE A 43 13.38 4.77 5.92
CA ILE A 43 12.62 3.68 6.55
C ILE A 43 11.70 4.23 7.63
N GLN A 44 12.21 5.11 8.50
CA GLN A 44 11.42 5.72 9.57
C GLN A 44 10.26 6.56 9.02
N GLU A 45 10.51 7.36 7.99
CA GLU A 45 9.48 8.15 7.31
C GLU A 45 8.41 7.25 6.66
N LYS A 46 8.83 6.19 5.97
CA LYS A 46 7.93 5.20 5.37
C LYS A 46 7.03 4.54 6.41
N GLU A 47 7.59 4.09 7.54
CA GLU A 47 6.82 3.45 8.60
C GLU A 47 5.86 4.43 9.30
N THR A 48 6.28 5.69 9.45
CA THR A 48 5.41 6.74 10.00
C THR A 48 4.23 7.01 9.09
N LEU A 49 4.47 7.15 7.79
CA LEU A 49 3.41 7.34 6.80
C LEU A 49 2.47 6.13 6.76
N LYS A 50 3.01 4.90 6.75
CA LYS A 50 2.21 3.66 6.76
C LYS A 50 1.27 3.62 7.97
N LYS A 51 1.75 3.97 9.17
CA LYS A 51 0.93 4.06 10.39
C LYS A 51 -0.18 5.11 10.28
N GLN A 52 0.11 6.26 9.67
CA GLN A 52 -0.92 7.28 9.43
C GLN A 52 -1.97 6.80 8.43
N MET A 53 -1.57 6.09 7.37
CA MET A 53 -2.49 5.56 6.36
C MET A 53 -3.43 4.49 6.90
N HIS A 54 -2.98 3.67 7.85
CA HIS A 54 -3.82 2.69 8.54
C HIS A 54 -5.03 3.29 9.28
N ARG A 55 -5.05 4.61 9.55
CA ARG A 55 -6.19 5.28 10.18
C ARG A 55 -7.42 5.36 9.26
N PHE A 56 -7.21 5.41 7.95
CA PHE A 56 -8.31 5.58 6.98
C PHE A 56 -8.40 4.44 5.96
N LEU A 57 -7.29 3.77 5.65
CA LEU A 57 -7.23 2.64 4.73
C LEU A 57 -7.22 1.30 5.45
N ALA A 58 -7.97 0.36 4.92
CA ALA A 58 -7.90 -1.02 5.34
C ALA A 58 -6.61 -1.71 4.82
N PRO A 59 -6.14 -2.80 5.46
CA PRO A 59 -4.90 -3.47 5.09
C PRO A 59 -4.84 -3.98 3.63
N ASP A 60 -5.97 -4.43 3.09
CA ASP A 60 -6.12 -4.86 1.69
C ASP A 60 -6.01 -3.69 0.71
N GLN A 61 -6.55 -2.51 1.07
CA GLN A 61 -6.38 -1.27 0.31
C GLN A 61 -4.90 -0.88 0.24
N LEU A 62 -4.19 -0.90 1.37
CA LEU A 62 -2.74 -0.63 1.41
C LEU A 62 -1.95 -1.63 0.57
N LYS A 63 -2.29 -2.92 0.66
CA LYS A 63 -1.65 -3.97 -0.15
C LYS A 63 -1.88 -3.77 -1.65
N SER A 64 -3.05 -3.26 -2.05
CA SER A 64 -3.30 -2.88 -3.45
C SER A 64 -2.44 -1.70 -3.89
N MET A 65 -2.24 -0.71 -3.02
CA MET A 65 -1.36 0.43 -3.30
C MET A 65 0.10 -0.01 -3.44
N GLU A 66 0.58 -0.89 -2.56
CA GLU A 66 1.94 -1.45 -2.62
C GLU A 66 2.21 -2.19 -3.94
N LYS A 67 1.18 -2.83 -4.53
CA LYS A 67 1.28 -3.53 -5.81
C LYS A 67 1.13 -2.63 -7.04
N HIS A 68 0.74 -1.37 -6.86
CA HIS A 68 0.34 -0.46 -7.95
C HIS A 68 -0.76 -1.02 -8.87
N THR A 69 -1.52 -2.02 -8.40
CA THR A 69 -2.61 -2.61 -9.16
C THR A 69 -3.70 -3.14 -8.23
N MET A 70 -4.93 -3.01 -8.71
CA MET A 70 -6.13 -3.54 -8.04
C MET A 70 -6.51 -4.91 -8.58
N ARG A 71 -5.97 -5.31 -9.74
CA ARG A 71 -6.26 -6.58 -10.39
C ARG A 71 -5.81 -7.73 -9.49
N GLY A 72 -6.73 -8.67 -9.23
CA GLY A 72 -6.46 -9.83 -8.39
C GLY A 72 -6.25 -9.50 -6.91
N THR A 73 -6.61 -8.30 -6.44
CA THR A 73 -6.60 -7.99 -5.00
C THR A 73 -7.84 -8.60 -4.33
N PRO A 74 -7.67 -9.49 -3.35
CA PRO A 74 -8.78 -9.95 -2.53
C PRO A 74 -9.21 -8.82 -1.58
N TRP A 75 -10.49 -8.45 -1.63
CA TRP A 75 -11.07 -7.42 -0.77
C TRP A 75 -11.65 -8.04 0.50
N THR A 76 -11.35 -7.43 1.64
CA THR A 76 -11.93 -7.79 2.94
C THR A 76 -13.39 -7.36 3.02
N ALA A 77 -14.18 -8.06 3.85
CA ALA A 77 -15.58 -7.72 4.07
C ALA A 77 -15.77 -6.26 4.54
N ALA A 78 -14.85 -5.74 5.36
CA ALA A 78 -14.87 -4.35 5.82
C ALA A 78 -14.74 -3.35 4.66
N THR A 79 -13.84 -3.62 3.71
CA THR A 79 -13.66 -2.78 2.51
C THR A 79 -14.87 -2.88 1.57
N ILE A 80 -15.44 -4.08 1.41
CA ILE A 80 -16.68 -4.27 0.66
C ILE A 80 -17.84 -3.48 1.29
N GLN A 81 -18.01 -3.56 2.61
CA GLN A 81 -19.08 -2.86 3.34
C GLN A 81 -18.94 -1.34 3.22
N LYS A 82 -17.72 -0.78 3.35
CA LYS A 82 -17.45 0.65 3.10
C LYS A 82 -17.81 1.03 1.67
N SER A 83 -17.44 0.20 0.70
CA SER A 83 -17.72 0.43 -0.73
C SER A 83 -19.22 0.40 -1.01
N LEU A 84 -19.96 -0.54 -0.42
CA LEU A 84 -21.42 -0.61 -0.50
C LEU A 84 -22.07 0.64 0.08
N LYS A 85 -21.66 1.06 1.28
CA LYS A 85 -22.19 2.28 1.91
C LYS A 85 -21.99 3.49 1.00
N LEU A 86 -20.80 3.65 0.44
CA LEU A 86 -20.50 4.72 -0.51
C LEU A 86 -21.37 4.62 -1.77
N ARG A 87 -21.43 3.44 -2.38
CA ARG A 87 -22.20 3.16 -3.61
C ARG A 87 -23.70 3.40 -3.46
N LEU A 88 -24.25 3.08 -2.29
CA LEU A 88 -25.66 3.33 -1.96
C LEU A 88 -25.93 4.82 -1.69
N SER A 89 -24.95 5.55 -1.14
CA SER A 89 -25.10 6.97 -0.81
C SER A 89 -25.07 7.89 -2.04
N CYS A 90 -24.25 7.57 -3.05
CA CYS A 90 -24.00 8.46 -4.20
C CYS A 90 -24.28 7.84 -5.59
N GLY A 91 -24.81 6.61 -5.64
CA GLY A 91 -25.09 5.92 -6.90
C GLY A 91 -23.83 5.42 -7.63
N SER A 92 -24.01 4.79 -8.80
CA SER A 92 -22.90 4.21 -9.60
C SER A 92 -21.93 5.27 -10.08
N ARG A 93 -22.46 6.33 -10.68
CA ARG A 93 -21.64 7.40 -11.24
C ARG A 93 -20.82 8.10 -10.16
N GLY A 94 -21.45 8.46 -9.03
CA GLY A 94 -20.76 9.06 -7.89
C GLY A 94 -19.70 8.12 -7.31
N TYR A 95 -20.02 6.83 -7.19
CA TYR A 95 -19.07 5.82 -6.72
C TYR A 95 -17.82 5.73 -7.60
N ASN A 96 -18.00 5.70 -8.94
CA ASN A 96 -16.87 5.62 -9.86
C ASN A 96 -15.97 6.85 -9.80
N ILE A 97 -16.57 8.05 -9.70
CA ILE A 97 -15.80 9.29 -9.50
C ILE A 97 -15.01 9.23 -8.19
N VAL A 98 -15.64 8.86 -7.06
CA VAL A 98 -14.94 8.75 -5.78
C VAL A 98 -13.83 7.70 -5.87
N ARG A 99 -14.07 6.56 -6.52
CA ARG A 99 -13.05 5.52 -6.71
C ARG A 99 -11.85 6.01 -7.52
N GLU A 100 -12.06 6.87 -8.52
CA GLU A 100 -10.98 7.48 -9.31
C GLU A 100 -10.21 8.54 -8.53
N LEU A 101 -10.89 9.31 -7.68
CA LEU A 101 -10.29 10.41 -6.92
C LEU A 101 -9.68 9.99 -5.58
N THR A 102 -10.06 8.82 -5.05
CA THR A 102 -9.73 8.43 -3.67
C THR A 102 -8.97 7.11 -3.59
N ALA A 103 -8.92 6.54 -2.38
CA ALA A 103 -8.31 5.27 -2.04
C ALA A 103 -8.72 4.13 -3.00
N PRO A 104 -7.91 3.05 -3.08
CA PRO A 104 -8.26 1.90 -3.88
C PRO A 104 -9.52 1.23 -3.31
N PHE A 105 -10.63 1.37 -4.04
CA PHE A 105 -11.88 0.66 -3.80
C PHE A 105 -12.17 -0.39 -4.89
N PRO A 106 -12.81 -1.52 -4.54
CA PRO A 106 -13.23 -2.55 -5.49
C PRO A 106 -14.02 -1.97 -6.67
N SER A 107 -14.01 -2.65 -7.83
CA SER A 107 -14.99 -2.33 -8.87
C SER A 107 -16.39 -2.75 -8.45
N GLU A 108 -17.42 -2.15 -9.06
CA GLU A 108 -18.82 -2.56 -8.82
C GLU A 108 -19.02 -4.06 -9.02
N GLY A 109 -18.39 -4.66 -10.04
CA GLY A 109 -18.45 -6.11 -10.25
C GLY A 109 -17.84 -6.94 -9.11
N ASN A 110 -16.82 -6.45 -8.42
CA ASN A 110 -16.28 -7.13 -7.23
C ASN A 110 -17.25 -7.01 -6.05
N ILE A 111 -17.88 -5.85 -5.87
CA ILE A 111 -18.90 -5.65 -4.84
C ILE A 111 -20.07 -6.59 -5.09
N GLN A 112 -20.58 -6.62 -6.33
CA GLN A 112 -21.70 -7.45 -6.73
C GLN A 112 -21.42 -8.93 -6.47
N ARG A 113 -20.29 -9.48 -6.95
CA ARG A 113 -19.91 -10.87 -6.68
C ARG A 113 -19.82 -11.18 -5.19
N HIS A 114 -19.37 -10.23 -4.38
CA HIS A 114 -19.29 -10.43 -2.93
C HIS A 114 -20.67 -10.48 -2.30
N VAL A 115 -21.60 -9.63 -2.74
CA VAL A 115 -23.00 -9.62 -2.31
C VAL A 115 -23.75 -10.87 -2.77
N GLU A 116 -23.55 -11.31 -4.01
CA GLU A 116 -24.16 -12.53 -4.56
C GLU A 116 -23.72 -13.79 -3.80
N ASN A 117 -22.46 -13.82 -3.36
CA ASN A 117 -21.95 -14.91 -2.53
C ASN A 117 -22.40 -14.83 -1.06
N TYR A 118 -23.05 -13.74 -0.65
CA TYR A 118 -23.55 -13.58 0.70
C TYR A 118 -24.84 -14.39 0.89
N LYS A 119 -24.77 -15.40 1.75
CA LYS A 119 -25.94 -16.23 2.08
C LYS A 119 -26.74 -15.58 3.20
N PHE A 120 -27.90 -15.03 2.86
CA PHE A 120 -28.88 -14.62 3.86
C PHE A 120 -29.52 -15.85 4.49
N SER A 121 -29.71 -15.82 5.82
CA SER A 121 -30.60 -16.80 6.43
C SER A 121 -32.04 -16.53 5.97
N PRO A 122 -32.85 -17.56 5.66
CA PRO A 122 -34.21 -17.36 5.14
C PRO A 122 -35.07 -16.48 6.04
N ARG A 123 -34.89 -16.63 7.37
CA ARG A 123 -35.60 -15.83 8.36
C ARG A 123 -35.26 -14.34 8.26
N VAL A 124 -33.97 -13.99 8.25
CA VAL A 124 -33.54 -12.59 8.19
C VAL A 124 -33.96 -11.94 6.87
N LEU A 125 -33.86 -12.67 5.76
CA LEU A 125 -34.30 -12.16 4.46
C LEU A 125 -35.80 -11.83 4.47
N SER A 126 -36.63 -12.71 5.03
CA SER A 126 -38.07 -12.49 5.17
C SER A 126 -38.37 -11.22 5.98
N GLU A 127 -37.73 -11.06 7.15
CA GLU A 127 -37.91 -9.90 8.02
C GLU A 127 -37.49 -8.58 7.33
N VAL A 128 -36.39 -8.58 6.58
CA VAL A 128 -35.91 -7.41 5.82
C VAL A 128 -36.85 -7.09 4.66
N LEU A 129 -37.29 -8.09 3.88
CA LEU A 129 -38.20 -7.88 2.75
C LEU A 129 -39.56 -7.37 3.21
N GLN A 130 -40.11 -7.90 4.30
CA GLN A 130 -41.36 -7.39 4.90
C GLN A 130 -41.21 -5.93 5.31
N SER A 131 -40.11 -5.58 5.99
CA SER A 131 -39.83 -4.19 6.39
C SER A 131 -39.70 -3.24 5.20
N LEU A 132 -39.11 -3.71 4.10
CA LEU A 132 -38.99 -2.94 2.85
C LEU A 132 -40.33 -2.80 2.13
N ALA A 133 -41.16 -3.85 2.12
CA ALA A 133 -42.49 -3.83 1.52
C ALA A 133 -43.39 -2.77 2.18
N VAL A 134 -43.34 -2.64 3.51
CA VAL A 134 -44.07 -1.59 4.25
C VAL A 134 -43.65 -0.19 3.78
N LYS A 135 -42.33 0.05 3.62
CA LYS A 135 -41.82 1.34 3.13
C LYS A 135 -42.24 1.63 1.69
N ALA A 136 -42.16 0.64 0.81
CA ALA A 136 -42.56 0.78 -0.58
C ALA A 136 -44.08 1.09 -0.69
N CYS A 137 -44.90 0.39 0.08
CA CYS A 137 -46.34 0.63 0.14
C CYS A 137 -46.67 2.06 0.60
N ALA A 138 -45.99 2.54 1.66
CA ALA A 138 -46.16 3.90 2.13
C ALA A 138 -45.79 4.95 1.06
N ILE A 139 -44.70 4.74 0.30
CA ILE A 139 -44.29 5.65 -0.77
C ILE A 139 -45.35 5.72 -1.89
N CYS A 140 -45.96 4.58 -2.25
CA CYS A 140 -47.00 4.53 -3.28
C CYS A 140 -48.34 5.16 -2.88
N GLN A 141 -48.60 5.36 -1.58
CA GLN A 141 -49.85 5.98 -1.10
C GLN A 141 -49.82 7.52 -1.12
N PHE A 142 -48.64 8.12 -1.32
CA PHE A 142 -48.45 9.58 -1.40
C PHE A 142 -48.05 10.08 -2.80
N SER A 143 -48.13 9.23 -3.82
CA SER A 143 -47.90 9.57 -5.24
C SER A 143 -49.18 9.41 -6.04
#